data_AF-A0A366IN25-F1
#
_entry.id   AF-A0A366IN25-F1
#
_cell.length_a   1.000
_cell.length_b   1.000
_cell.length_c   1.000
_cell.angle_alpha   90.00
_cell.angle_beta   90.00
_cell.angle_gamma   90.00
#
_symmetry.space_group_name_H-M   'P 1'
#
loop_
_entity.id
_entity.type
_entity.pdbx_description
1 polymer ?
#
loop_
_entity_poly.entity_id
_entity_poly.type
_entity_poly.pdbx_seq_one_letter_code
_entity_poly.pdbx_strand_id
1 'polypeptide(L)'
;MNPRRLAENGSHAMTTRTTRRTARVLLSTACATGVLLAGIALPTHVHGTAASWTGKEAASGSFSGATVPAPALTRSCEFLPGVLGLGARVRIYWQLPAGYQLDDVTVEASTSGLGSVLAPLTGFSLSANTTSTGNNTYSTDVPTNLLGGLLGLGSELEIAFSVDHDSGWRSDHASVATNAGLLAGIGGNCRNLT
;
A
#
# COMPACT_ATOMS: atom_id res chain seq x y z
N MET A 1 20.34 -13.74 -22.86
CA MET A 1 20.77 -14.94 -23.62
C MET A 1 20.99 -16.10 -22.66
N ASN A 2 20.00 -17.00 -22.54
CA ASN A 2 20.20 -18.41 -22.14
C ASN A 2 18.95 -19.18 -22.65
N PRO A 3 19.09 -20.36 -23.27
CA PRO A 3 18.07 -20.92 -24.17
C PRO A 3 17.22 -22.06 -23.56
N ARG A 4 16.05 -22.26 -24.18
CA ARG A 4 15.36 -23.52 -24.51
C ARG A 4 15.61 -24.77 -23.64
N ARG A 5 14.52 -25.30 -23.06
CA ARG A 5 14.20 -26.75 -22.97
C ARG A 5 12.69 -26.88 -23.24
N LEU A 6 12.26 -27.20 -24.45
CA LEU A 6 12.09 -28.53 -25.07
C LEU A 6 11.24 -29.49 -24.24
N ALA A 7 10.03 -29.71 -24.77
CA ALA A 7 9.10 -30.77 -24.47
C ALA A 7 9.67 -32.14 -24.87
N GLU A 8 9.28 -33.18 -24.15
CA GLU A 8 9.41 -34.55 -24.63
C GLU A 8 8.17 -35.36 -24.27
N ASN A 9 7.50 -35.79 -25.33
CA ASN A 9 6.28 -36.56 -25.39
C ASN A 9 6.69 -38.03 -25.61
N GLY A 10 6.51 -38.88 -24.60
CA GLY A 10 6.93 -40.29 -24.64
C GLY A 10 5.76 -41.24 -24.81
N SER A 11 5.40 -41.54 -26.06
CA SER A 11 4.54 -42.66 -26.44
C SER A 11 5.35 -43.95 -26.66
N HIS A 12 4.64 -45.07 -26.53
CA HIS A 12 4.94 -46.44 -26.98
C HIS A 12 5.71 -47.37 -26.03
N ALA A 13 4.99 -48.40 -25.56
CA ALA A 13 5.46 -49.78 -25.72
C ALA A 13 4.25 -50.74 -25.63
N MET A 14 3.68 -51.04 -26.80
CA MET A 14 2.82 -52.22 -27.00
C MET A 14 3.71 -53.46 -26.93
N THR A 15 3.51 -54.32 -25.94
CA THR A 15 4.17 -55.63 -25.86
C THR A 15 3.13 -56.74 -25.84
N THR A 16 2.97 -57.38 -26.99
CA THR A 16 2.21 -58.62 -27.19
C THR A 16 3.05 -59.79 -26.67
N ARG A 17 2.53 -60.60 -25.75
CA ARG A 17 3.02 -61.98 -25.56
C ARG A 17 1.87 -62.97 -25.38
N THR A 18 1.89 -63.89 -26.33
CA THR A 18 1.05 -65.05 -26.59
C THR A 18 1.12 -66.11 -25.48
N THR A 19 -0.07 -66.55 -25.06
CA THR A 19 -0.52 -67.93 -24.81
C THR A 19 0.50 -68.98 -24.38
N ARG A 20 0.26 -69.60 -23.22
CA ARG A 20 0.39 -71.06 -23.04
C ARG A 20 -0.35 -71.57 -21.78
N ARG A 21 -1.07 -72.67 -22.00
CA ARG A 21 -1.50 -73.70 -21.03
C ARG A 21 -2.87 -73.52 -20.36
N THR A 22 -3.88 -73.74 -21.21
CA THR A 22 -5.03 -74.60 -20.91
C THR A 22 -4.60 -75.89 -20.18
N ALA A 23 -5.01 -76.06 -18.91
CA ALA A 23 -5.18 -77.36 -18.22
C ALA A 23 -5.51 -77.26 -16.70
N ARG A 24 -5.91 -76.10 -16.16
CA ARG A 24 -6.30 -75.97 -14.74
C ARG A 24 -7.53 -75.08 -14.50
N VAL A 25 -8.55 -75.17 -15.34
CA VAL A 25 -9.72 -74.25 -15.29
C VAL A 25 -10.97 -74.88 -14.67
N LEU A 26 -10.99 -76.17 -14.32
CA LEU A 26 -12.22 -76.80 -13.81
C LEU A 26 -12.28 -76.99 -12.29
N LEU A 27 -11.25 -76.61 -11.52
CA LEU A 27 -11.29 -76.69 -10.05
C LEU A 27 -11.26 -75.32 -9.35
N SER A 28 -11.12 -74.23 -10.10
CA SER A 28 -10.97 -72.86 -9.58
C SER A 28 -12.23 -72.00 -9.71
N THR A 29 -13.27 -72.49 -10.41
CA THR A 29 -14.54 -71.78 -10.59
C THR A 29 -15.52 -71.98 -9.42
N ALA A 30 -15.45 -73.09 -8.69
CA ALA A 30 -16.33 -73.30 -7.53
C ALA A 30 -15.93 -72.46 -6.31
N CYS A 31 -14.63 -72.33 -6.01
CA CYS A 31 -14.15 -71.49 -4.90
C CYS A 31 -14.26 -69.99 -5.18
N ALA A 32 -14.04 -69.55 -6.42
CA ALA A 32 -14.15 -68.13 -6.77
C ALA A 32 -15.58 -67.58 -6.62
N THR A 33 -16.59 -68.42 -6.90
CA THR A 33 -18.01 -68.02 -6.81
C THR A 33 -18.49 -67.93 -5.36
N GLY A 34 -18.01 -68.83 -4.48
CA GLY A 34 -18.35 -68.81 -3.06
C GLY A 34 -17.80 -67.59 -2.31
N VAL A 35 -16.57 -67.16 -2.63
CA VAL A 35 -15.96 -65.96 -2.02
C VAL A 35 -16.63 -64.68 -2.52
N LEU A 36 -17.06 -64.63 -3.79
CA LEU A 36 -17.77 -63.48 -4.35
C LEU A 36 -19.17 -63.30 -3.71
N LEU A 37 -19.89 -64.40 -3.45
CA LEU A 37 -21.20 -64.38 -2.79
C LEU A 37 -21.10 -64.06 -1.29
N ALA A 38 -20.05 -64.54 -0.61
CA ALA A 38 -19.81 -64.21 0.80
C ALA A 38 -19.41 -62.73 1.00
N GLY A 39 -18.75 -62.11 0.02
CA GLY A 39 -18.40 -60.68 0.05
C GLY A 39 -19.60 -59.74 -0.05
N ILE A 40 -20.72 -60.18 -0.65
CA ILE A 40 -21.94 -59.36 -0.81
C ILE A 40 -22.84 -59.43 0.44
N ALA A 41 -22.69 -60.47 1.27
CA ALA A 41 -23.50 -60.67 2.48
C ALA A 41 -22.87 -60.04 3.75
N LEU A 42 -21.67 -59.45 3.66
CA LEU A 42 -21.11 -58.71 4.78
C LEU A 42 -21.86 -57.38 4.91
N PRO A 43 -22.49 -57.08 6.06
CA PRO A 43 -23.11 -55.79 6.27
C PRO A 43 -22.01 -54.74 6.23
N THR A 44 -21.97 -53.99 5.13
CA THR A 44 -21.16 -52.79 4.99
C THR A 44 -21.80 -51.72 5.87
N HIS A 45 -21.56 -51.83 7.18
CA HIS A 45 -21.81 -50.75 8.12
C HIS A 45 -20.85 -49.61 7.78
N VAL A 46 -21.15 -48.89 6.70
CA VAL A 46 -20.59 -47.58 6.41
C VAL A 46 -21.16 -46.70 7.51
N HIS A 47 -20.42 -46.58 8.61
CA HIS A 47 -20.67 -45.55 9.60
C HIS A 47 -20.37 -44.23 8.89
N GLY A 48 -21.39 -43.65 8.26
CA GLY A 48 -21.32 -42.29 7.75
C GLY A 48 -20.95 -41.41 8.94
N THR A 49 -19.74 -40.88 8.93
CA THR A 49 -19.33 -39.90 9.93
C THR A 49 -20.20 -38.68 9.71
N ALA A 50 -21.19 -38.49 10.57
CA ALA A 50 -22.04 -37.31 10.54
C ALA A 50 -21.17 -36.10 10.95
N ALA A 51 -20.43 -35.55 9.99
CA ALA A 51 -19.86 -34.22 10.11
C ALA A 51 -21.01 -33.21 9.99
N SER A 52 -21.80 -33.13 11.06
CA SER A 52 -22.91 -32.21 11.20
C SER A 52 -22.36 -30.87 11.65
N TRP A 53 -22.24 -29.91 10.74
CA TRP A 53 -21.91 -28.51 11.03
C TRP A 53 -23.13 -27.78 11.65
N THR A 54 -23.75 -28.37 12.67
CA THR A 54 -24.93 -27.81 13.34
C THR A 54 -24.57 -26.99 14.58
N GLY A 55 -23.31 -27.05 15.02
CA GLY A 55 -22.79 -26.16 16.06
C GLY A 55 -22.73 -24.74 15.54
N LYS A 56 -23.58 -23.86 16.08
CA LYS A 56 -23.42 -22.41 15.92
C LYS A 56 -22.48 -21.93 17.03
N GLU A 57 -21.21 -21.84 16.71
CA GLU A 57 -20.23 -21.16 17.57
C GLU A 57 -20.26 -19.67 17.24
N ALA A 58 -20.58 -18.83 18.22
CA ALA A 58 -20.51 -17.38 18.07
C ALA A 58 -19.17 -16.90 18.61
N ALA A 59 -18.30 -16.42 17.72
CA ALA A 59 -17.10 -15.69 18.10
C ALA A 59 -17.35 -14.19 17.96
N SER A 60 -17.07 -13.43 19.01
CA SER A 60 -16.98 -11.98 18.94
C SER A 60 -15.52 -11.56 19.02
N GLY A 61 -15.17 -10.52 18.26
CA GLY A 61 -13.87 -9.88 18.29
C GLY A 61 -14.05 -8.38 18.17
N SER A 62 -13.07 -7.62 18.63
CA SER A 62 -12.99 -6.18 18.38
C SER A 62 -11.76 -5.91 17.52
N PHE A 63 -11.90 -4.99 16.58
CA PHE A 63 -10.80 -4.44 15.80
C PHE A 63 -10.67 -2.97 16.17
N SER A 64 -9.44 -2.51 16.36
CA SER A 64 -9.14 -1.09 16.43
C SER A 64 -8.17 -0.76 15.30
N GLY A 65 -8.42 0.37 14.63
CA GLY A 65 -7.47 0.92 13.68
C GLY A 65 -6.35 1.62 14.44
N ALA A 66 -5.11 1.40 14.04
CA ALA A 66 -4.02 2.25 14.49
C ALA A 66 -4.20 3.65 13.89
N THR A 67 -4.02 4.69 14.69
CA THR A 67 -4.05 6.08 14.22
C THR A 67 -2.62 6.60 14.08
N VAL A 68 -2.26 7.05 12.88
CA VAL A 68 -1.00 7.76 12.64
C VAL A 68 -1.24 9.24 13.00
N PRO A 69 -0.56 9.78 14.02
CA PRO A 69 -0.74 11.18 14.39
C PRO A 69 -0.30 12.11 13.26
N ALA A 70 -1.07 13.16 13.00
CA ALA A 70 -0.72 14.18 12.02
C ALA A 70 0.35 15.15 12.55
N PRO A 71 1.20 15.73 11.68
CA PRO A 71 1.99 16.89 12.04
C PRO A 71 1.09 18.02 12.56
N ALA A 72 1.64 18.90 13.39
CA ALA A 72 0.92 20.05 13.90
C ALA A 72 1.60 21.35 13.47
N LEU A 73 0.85 22.33 12.95
CA LEU A 73 1.39 23.66 12.70
C LEU A 73 1.59 24.39 14.03
N THR A 74 2.81 24.87 14.29
CA THR A 74 3.18 25.44 15.60
C THR A 74 3.01 26.95 15.68
N ARG A 75 3.02 27.62 14.54
CA ARG A 75 2.74 29.06 14.42
C ARG A 75 2.23 29.39 13.02
N SER A 76 1.80 30.64 12.83
CA SER A 76 1.45 31.16 11.50
C SER A 76 2.66 31.05 10.58
N CYS A 77 2.45 30.58 9.36
CA CYS A 77 3.48 30.60 8.33
C CYS A 77 3.79 32.02 7.84
N GLU A 78 4.97 32.21 7.27
CA GLU A 78 5.50 33.51 6.87
C GLU A 78 5.85 33.52 5.38
N PHE A 79 5.40 34.55 4.67
CA PHE A 79 5.86 34.82 3.31
C PHE A 79 7.08 35.75 3.35
N LEU A 80 8.21 35.28 2.82
CA LEU A 80 9.46 36.03 2.76
C LEU A 80 9.69 36.46 1.30
N PRO A 81 9.46 37.73 0.92
CA PRO A 81 9.44 38.19 -0.48
C PRO A 81 10.80 38.21 -1.20
N GLY A 82 11.91 38.05 -0.49
CA GLY A 82 13.25 38.17 -1.07
C GLY A 82 13.57 39.58 -1.58
N VAL A 83 14.65 39.72 -2.37
CA VAL A 83 15.05 40.99 -2.98
C VAL A 83 14.57 40.99 -4.43
N LEU A 84 13.64 41.89 -4.79
CA LEU A 84 13.01 41.94 -6.12
C LEU A 84 12.34 40.60 -6.53
N GLY A 85 11.82 39.84 -5.57
CA GLY A 85 11.27 38.49 -5.79
C GLY A 85 12.31 37.38 -5.94
N LEU A 86 13.61 37.71 -5.99
CA LEU A 86 14.67 36.71 -5.99
C LEU A 86 14.87 36.15 -4.58
N GLY A 87 14.81 34.82 -4.48
CA GLY A 87 14.91 34.11 -3.20
C GLY A 87 13.65 34.20 -2.34
N ALA A 88 12.52 34.59 -2.94
CA ALA A 88 11.23 34.53 -2.28
C ALA A 88 10.90 33.10 -1.85
N ARG A 89 10.39 32.94 -0.63
CA ARG A 89 10.10 31.64 -0.02
C ARG A 89 8.97 31.74 0.99
N VAL A 90 8.33 30.62 1.25
CA VAL A 90 7.32 30.47 2.29
C VAL A 90 7.92 29.66 3.42
N ARG A 91 7.92 30.22 4.62
CA ARG A 91 8.44 29.55 5.80
C ARG A 91 7.29 28.98 6.62
N ILE A 92 7.30 27.67 6.76
CA ILE A 92 6.26 26.90 7.43
C ILE A 92 6.82 26.34 8.72
N TYR A 93 6.05 26.44 9.79
CA TYR A 93 6.46 26.02 11.12
C TYR A 93 5.56 24.91 11.60
N TRP A 94 6.16 23.75 11.82
CA TRP A 94 5.42 22.53 12.10
C TRP A 94 6.17 21.66 13.11
N GLN A 95 5.45 20.75 13.73
CA GLN A 95 5.95 19.82 14.71
C GLN A 95 5.64 18.40 14.25
N LEU A 96 6.68 17.56 14.32
CA LEU A 96 6.59 16.15 14.05
C LEU A 96 6.06 15.42 15.28
N PRO A 97 5.12 14.47 15.13
CA PRO A 97 4.67 13.64 16.23
C PRO A 97 5.80 12.83 16.86
N ALA A 98 5.64 12.48 18.14
CA ALA A 98 6.61 11.65 18.83
C ALA A 98 6.70 10.26 18.17
N GLY A 99 7.93 9.73 18.05
CA GLY A 99 8.19 8.42 17.47
C GLY A 99 8.44 8.40 15.96
N TYR A 100 8.32 9.53 15.28
CA TYR A 100 8.62 9.68 13.85
C TYR A 100 9.88 10.49 13.61
N GLN A 101 10.45 10.34 12.41
CA GLN A 101 11.62 11.05 11.90
C GLN A 101 11.26 11.91 10.69
N LEU A 102 12.18 12.81 10.30
CA LEU A 102 11.97 13.69 9.15
C LEU A 102 11.81 12.90 7.83
N ASP A 103 12.44 11.73 7.72
CA ASP A 103 12.36 10.86 6.55
C ASP A 103 10.98 10.19 6.41
N ASP A 104 10.19 10.17 7.49
CA ASP A 104 8.80 9.67 7.49
C ASP A 104 7.80 10.74 7.02
N VAL A 105 8.27 11.96 6.71
CA VAL A 105 7.41 13.07 6.32
C VAL A 105 7.40 13.24 4.81
N THR A 106 6.19 13.22 4.25
CA THR A 106 5.97 13.60 2.86
C THR A 106 5.33 14.98 2.79
N VAL A 107 5.85 15.80 1.86
CA VAL A 107 5.29 17.11 1.53
C VAL A 107 4.73 17.11 0.12
N GLU A 108 3.47 17.51 0.02
CA GLU A 108 2.73 17.59 -1.22
C GLU A 108 2.23 19.02 -1.43
N ALA A 109 1.96 19.35 -2.68
CA ALA A 109 1.30 20.60 -3.01
C ALA A 109 0.17 20.39 -4.01
N SER A 110 -0.82 21.27 -3.94
CA SER A 110 -1.92 21.35 -4.90
C SER A 110 -2.33 22.79 -5.13
N THR A 111 -3.01 23.04 -6.24
CA THR A 111 -3.78 24.27 -6.44
C THR A 111 -5.00 24.26 -5.53
N SER A 112 -5.06 25.17 -4.58
CA SER A 112 -6.27 25.42 -3.80
C SER A 112 -7.42 25.76 -4.76
N GLY A 113 -8.55 25.06 -4.67
CA GLY A 113 -9.79 25.38 -5.40
C GLY A 113 -9.97 24.80 -6.81
N LEU A 114 -9.00 24.06 -7.37
CA LEU A 114 -9.16 23.39 -8.69
C LEU A 114 -9.46 21.88 -8.58
N GLY A 115 -9.68 21.35 -7.37
CA GLY A 115 -9.88 19.91 -7.15
C GLY A 115 -8.66 19.07 -7.56
N SER A 116 -7.48 19.70 -7.64
CA SER A 116 -6.26 19.04 -8.05
C SER A 116 -5.73 18.17 -6.93
N VAL A 117 -5.36 16.94 -7.27
CA VAL A 117 -4.79 15.94 -6.36
C VAL A 117 -3.49 16.50 -5.77
N LEU A 118 -3.31 16.37 -4.44
CA LEU A 118 -2.05 16.63 -3.78
C LEU A 118 -0.94 15.83 -4.49
N ALA A 119 0.06 16.53 -5.01
CA ALA A 119 1.14 15.93 -5.76
C ALA A 119 2.48 16.23 -5.09
N PRO A 120 3.47 15.31 -5.16
CA PRO A 120 4.80 15.57 -4.68
C PRO A 120 5.38 16.84 -5.31
N LEU A 121 5.99 17.70 -4.50
CA LEU A 121 6.70 18.88 -4.98
C LEU A 121 7.96 18.46 -5.76
N THR A 122 7.88 18.45 -7.08
CA THR A 122 9.00 18.03 -7.93
C THR A 122 10.20 18.95 -7.76
N GLY A 123 11.38 18.36 -7.55
CA GLY A 123 12.62 19.11 -7.33
C GLY A 123 12.74 19.75 -5.93
N PHE A 124 11.76 19.55 -5.04
CA PHE A 124 11.85 19.96 -3.65
C PHE A 124 12.47 18.84 -2.80
N SER A 125 13.43 19.20 -1.94
CA SER A 125 14.00 18.28 -0.95
C SER A 125 13.61 18.76 0.44
N LEU A 126 12.81 17.97 1.15
CA LEU A 126 12.37 18.31 2.50
C LEU A 126 13.56 18.47 3.45
N SER A 127 14.47 17.51 3.46
CA SER A 127 15.66 17.52 4.33
C SER A 127 16.60 18.68 4.06
N ALA A 128 16.77 19.09 2.80
CA ALA A 128 17.60 20.25 2.45
C ALA A 128 16.96 21.60 2.80
N ASN A 129 15.63 21.66 2.89
CA ASN A 129 14.88 22.89 3.12
C ASN A 129 14.30 23.00 4.54
N THR A 130 14.58 22.03 5.41
CA THR A 130 14.04 21.97 6.76
C THR A 130 15.14 22.16 7.79
N THR A 131 14.92 23.07 8.73
CA THR A 131 15.79 23.32 9.87
C THR A 131 15.07 22.89 11.15
N SER A 132 15.72 22.08 11.99
CA SER A 132 15.17 21.75 13.31
C SER A 132 15.29 22.96 14.24
N THR A 133 14.20 23.28 14.95
CA THR A 133 14.16 24.32 15.97
C THR A 133 14.15 23.75 17.39
N GLY A 134 14.33 22.43 17.54
CA GLY A 134 14.30 21.69 18.80
C GLY A 134 12.91 21.14 19.15
N ASN A 135 12.84 20.19 20.10
CA ASN A 135 11.59 19.58 20.59
C ASN A 135 10.67 19.03 19.47
N ASN A 136 11.24 18.30 18.50
CA ASN A 136 10.54 17.81 17.30
C ASN A 136 9.86 18.90 16.46
N THR A 137 10.27 20.16 16.64
CA THR A 137 9.76 21.29 15.88
C THR A 137 10.71 21.63 14.75
N TYR A 138 10.14 22.03 13.62
CA TYR A 138 10.84 22.25 12.37
C TYR A 138 10.35 23.53 11.71
N SER A 139 11.25 24.14 10.94
CA SER A 139 10.95 25.21 10.01
C SER A 139 11.34 24.79 8.62
N THR A 140 10.39 24.77 7.69
CA THR A 140 10.61 24.39 6.29
C THR A 140 10.44 25.60 5.39
N ASP A 141 11.46 25.89 4.59
CA ASP A 141 11.45 26.96 3.60
C ASP A 141 11.06 26.38 2.23
N VAL A 142 9.89 26.73 1.70
CA VAL A 142 9.44 26.32 0.37
C VAL A 142 9.70 27.47 -0.63
N PRO A 143 10.64 27.32 -1.57
CA PRO A 143 10.96 28.35 -2.54
C PRO A 143 9.78 28.69 -3.47
N THR A 144 9.48 29.98 -3.66
CA THR A 144 8.32 30.38 -4.49
C THR A 144 8.56 30.25 -5.99
N ASN A 145 9.81 30.06 -6.44
CA ASN A 145 10.10 29.75 -7.85
C ASN A 145 9.55 28.38 -8.27
N LEU A 146 9.52 27.41 -7.35
CA LEU A 146 8.84 26.12 -7.56
C LEU A 146 7.32 26.33 -7.65
N LEU A 147 6.79 27.25 -6.85
CA LEU A 147 5.37 27.58 -6.78
C LEU A 147 4.89 28.36 -8.03
N GLY A 148 5.69 29.31 -8.50
CA GLY A 148 5.36 30.16 -9.66
C GLY A 148 5.47 29.45 -11.00
N GLY A 149 6.40 28.49 -11.13
CA GLY A 149 6.55 27.68 -12.34
C GLY A 149 5.41 26.68 -12.55
N LEU A 150 4.74 26.27 -11.49
CA LEU A 150 3.66 25.28 -11.55
C LEU A 150 2.32 25.88 -12.01
N LEU A 151 2.04 27.17 -11.79
CA LEU A 151 0.67 27.68 -11.92
C LEU A 151 0.46 29.04 -12.57
N GLY A 152 1.51 29.79 -12.88
CA GLY A 152 1.32 31.11 -13.48
C GLY A 152 0.69 32.11 -12.50
N LEU A 153 1.52 33.03 -12.00
CA LEU A 153 1.14 34.38 -11.55
C LEU A 153 -0.19 34.50 -10.76
N GLY A 154 -0.29 33.86 -9.59
CA GLY A 154 -1.22 34.33 -8.54
C GLY A 154 -2.23 33.33 -7.98
N SER A 155 -2.22 32.07 -8.42
CA SER A 155 -3.05 31.05 -7.78
C SER A 155 -2.60 30.76 -6.33
N GLU A 156 -3.58 30.48 -5.46
CA GLU A 156 -3.32 29.97 -4.12
C GLU A 156 -2.91 28.49 -4.22
N LEU A 157 -1.80 28.16 -3.58
CA LEU A 157 -1.24 26.81 -3.46
C LEU A 157 -1.45 26.32 -2.04
N GLU A 158 -1.93 25.10 -1.92
CA GLU A 158 -1.91 24.37 -0.67
C GLU A 158 -0.62 23.55 -0.59
N ILE A 159 0.07 23.62 0.54
CA ILE A 159 1.23 22.79 0.88
C ILE A 159 0.85 21.96 2.09
N ALA A 160 0.86 20.63 1.93
CA ALA A 160 0.40 19.68 2.92
C ALA A 160 1.57 18.84 3.45
N PHE A 161 1.65 18.68 4.77
CA PHE A 161 2.59 17.80 5.46
C PHE A 161 1.83 16.62 6.03
N SER A 162 2.35 15.42 5.81
CA SER A 162 1.80 14.18 6.38
C SER A 162 2.92 13.23 6.74
N VAL A 163 2.62 12.34 7.68
CA VAL A 163 3.53 11.30 8.16
C VAL A 163 3.13 9.97 7.55
N ASP A 164 4.10 9.28 6.97
CA ASP A 164 4.00 7.91 6.50
C ASP A 164 4.49 6.96 7.61
N HIS A 165 3.70 5.93 7.92
CA HIS A 165 4.07 4.91 8.89
C HIS A 165 4.48 3.62 8.15
N ASP A 166 5.38 2.83 8.74
CA ASP A 166 5.90 1.57 8.17
C ASP A 166 4.81 0.54 7.78
N SER A 167 3.62 0.66 8.38
CA SER A 167 2.46 -0.17 8.03
C SER A 167 1.79 0.21 6.71
N GLY A 168 2.26 1.26 6.03
CA GLY A 168 1.66 1.84 4.82
C GLY A 168 0.50 2.80 5.08
N TRP A 169 0.23 3.12 6.35
CA TRP A 169 -0.76 4.12 6.72
C TRP A 169 -0.16 5.52 6.69
N ARG A 170 -0.98 6.51 6.36
CA ARG A 170 -0.61 7.92 6.31
C ARG A 170 -1.50 8.72 7.24
N SER A 171 -0.92 9.73 7.89
CA SER A 171 -1.68 10.63 8.76
C SER A 171 -2.58 11.58 7.96
N ASP A 172 -3.49 12.26 8.67
CA ASP A 172 -4.09 13.49 8.16
C ASP A 172 -3.02 14.55 7.87
N HIS A 173 -3.38 15.57 7.10
CA HIS A 173 -2.45 16.62 6.67
C HIS A 173 -2.48 17.84 7.58
N ALA A 174 -1.30 18.39 7.85
CA ALA A 174 -1.15 19.78 8.25
C ALA A 174 -0.90 20.62 7.01
N SER A 175 -1.86 21.47 6.65
CA SER A 175 -1.81 22.23 5.39
C SER A 175 -1.65 23.72 5.61
N VAL A 176 -0.95 24.39 4.70
CA VAL A 176 -0.93 25.86 4.60
C VAL A 176 -1.33 26.28 3.20
N ALA A 177 -2.04 27.39 3.09
CA ALA A 177 -2.33 28.04 1.83
C ALA A 177 -1.37 29.21 1.63
N THR A 178 -0.77 29.32 0.44
CA THR A 178 0.15 30.38 0.10
C THR A 178 0.01 30.84 -1.34
N ASN A 179 0.33 32.10 -1.59
CA ASN A 179 0.40 32.69 -2.91
C ASN A 179 1.79 33.32 -3.10
N ALA A 180 2.40 33.11 -4.27
CA ALA A 180 3.76 33.57 -4.56
C ALA A 180 3.90 35.10 -4.74
N GLY A 181 2.81 35.85 -4.61
CA GLY A 181 2.72 37.27 -4.93
C GLY A 181 2.69 37.52 -6.45
N LEU A 182 2.38 38.76 -6.82
CA LEU A 182 2.63 39.28 -8.17
C LEU A 182 4.14 39.48 -8.40
N LEU A 183 4.51 39.98 -9.58
CA LEU A 183 5.89 40.33 -9.95
C LEU A 183 6.64 41.00 -8.77
N ALA A 184 7.84 40.49 -8.48
CA ALA A 184 8.70 40.90 -7.36
C ALA A 184 8.21 40.54 -5.93
N GLY A 185 7.27 39.59 -5.79
CA GLY A 185 6.82 39.07 -4.49
C GLY A 185 5.81 39.98 -3.77
N ILE A 186 5.30 41.00 -4.44
CA ILE A 186 4.31 41.91 -3.86
C ILE A 186 2.95 41.21 -3.78
N GLY A 187 2.33 41.24 -2.61
CA GLY A 187 1.01 40.63 -2.38
C GLY A 187 1.05 39.13 -2.06
N GLY A 188 2.24 38.56 -1.86
CA GLY A 188 2.36 37.20 -1.36
C GLY A 188 1.79 37.05 0.05
N ASN A 189 1.16 35.91 0.32
CA ASN A 189 0.55 35.59 1.60
C ASN A 189 0.83 34.13 1.96
N CYS A 190 0.87 33.83 3.25
CA CYS A 190 0.76 32.48 3.77
C CYS A 190 -0.20 32.44 4.96
N ARG A 191 -1.11 31.45 4.96
CA ARG A 191 -2.05 31.19 6.06
C ARG A 191 -2.12 29.70 6.37
N ASN A 192 -2.28 29.36 7.64
CA ASN A 192 -2.50 27.99 8.06
C ASN A 192 -3.92 27.55 7.68
N LEU A 193 -4.07 26.33 7.19
CA LEU A 193 -5.36 25.68 6.98
C LEU A 193 -5.62 24.75 8.19
N THR A 194 -6.87 24.71 8.62
CA THR A 194 -7.36 23.91 9.76
C THR A 194 -7.93 22.59 9.29
#